data_AF-A0ABD0RTH6-F1
#
_entry.id   AF-A0ABD0RTH6-F1
#
_cell.length_a   1.000
_cell.length_b   1.000
_cell.length_c   1.000
_cell.angle_alpha   90.00
_cell.angle_beta   90.00
_cell.angle_gamma   90.00
#
_symmetry.space_group_name_H-M   'P 1'
#
loop_
_entity.id
_entity.type
_entity.pdbx_description
1 polymer ?
#
loop_
_entity_poly.entity_id
_entity_poly.type
_entity_poly.pdbx_seq_one_letter_code
_entity_poly.pdbx_strand_id
1 'polypeptide(L)'
;YCRQHYTDLPTIHNSEENNQIINILLDEWYIWIGLFQDSWEWSDKSSLFFRHWAAGQPSQSSGSGDCVGMTKNNSGKWAQYSCDLRQPFICLG
;
A
#
# COMPACT_ATOMS: atom_id res chain seq x y z
N TYR A 1 -6.35 -12.28 -9.36
CA TYR A 1 -5.62 -13.47 -8.89
C TYR A 1 -5.81 -13.69 -7.39
N CYS A 2 -5.40 -12.78 -6.49
CA CYS A 2 -5.55 -13.01 -5.04
C CYS A 2 -6.97 -13.38 -4.63
N ARG A 3 -8.00 -12.59 -4.95
CA ARG A 3 -9.42 -12.92 -4.65
C ARG A 3 -9.97 -14.21 -5.26
N GLN A 4 -9.26 -14.82 -6.22
CA GLN A 4 -9.67 -16.08 -6.86
C GLN A 4 -9.00 -17.31 -6.24
N HIS A 5 -7.82 -17.15 -5.64
CA HIS A 5 -6.98 -18.27 -5.16
C HIS A 5 -6.57 -18.14 -3.68
N TYR A 6 -6.81 -16.97 -3.08
CA TYR A 6 -6.39 -16.53 -1.76
C TYR A 6 -7.46 -15.57 -1.19
N THR A 7 -7.17 -14.89 -0.08
CA THR A 7 -8.09 -13.92 0.53
C THR A 7 -8.12 -12.61 -0.28
N ASP A 8 -7.05 -11.82 -0.26
CA ASP A 8 -6.93 -10.58 -1.04
C ASP A 8 -5.46 -10.11 -1.12
N LEU A 9 -5.20 -8.93 -1.69
CA LEU A 9 -3.94 -8.20 -1.52
C LEU A 9 -3.73 -7.78 -0.04
N PRO A 10 -2.48 -7.57 0.42
CA PRO A 10 -2.21 -7.18 1.80
C PRO A 10 -2.73 -5.80 2.14
N THR A 11 -3.56 -5.72 3.19
CA THR A 11 -3.96 -4.47 3.85
C THR A 11 -3.07 -4.25 5.06
N ILE A 12 -2.55 -3.02 5.22
CA ILE A 12 -1.59 -2.68 6.28
C ILE A 12 -2.25 -1.76 7.31
N HIS A 13 -2.37 -2.23 8.54
CA HIS A 13 -3.09 -1.54 9.62
C HIS A 13 -2.18 -0.85 10.63
N ASN A 14 -0.90 -1.22 10.67
CA ASN A 14 0.08 -0.72 11.63
C ASN A 14 1.52 -0.88 11.10
N SER A 15 2.48 -0.31 11.83
CA SER A 15 3.90 -0.35 11.47
C SER A 15 4.50 -1.76 11.52
N GLU A 16 3.98 -2.64 12.37
CA GLU A 16 4.49 -4.01 12.50
C GLU A 16 4.17 -4.83 11.25
N GLU A 17 2.92 -4.78 10.78
CA GLU A 17 2.51 -5.38 9.51
C GLU A 17 3.31 -4.81 8.32
N ASN A 18 3.53 -3.49 8.32
CA ASN A 18 4.35 -2.85 7.29
C ASN A 18 5.78 -3.41 7.28
N ASN A 19 6.39 -3.57 8.46
CA ASN A 19 7.73 -4.13 8.60
C ASN A 19 7.80 -5.60 8.22
N GLN A 20 6.77 -6.39 8.55
CA GLN A 20 6.70 -7.79 8.13
C GLN A 20 6.72 -7.92 6.61
N ILE A 21 5.97 -7.07 5.90
CA ILE A 21 5.99 -7.07 4.44
C ILE A 21 7.36 -6.57 3.92
N ILE A 22 7.95 -5.54 4.51
CA ILE A 22 9.31 -5.09 4.12
C ILE A 22 10.32 -6.24 4.27
N ASN A 23 10.24 -7.02 5.34
CA ASN A 23 11.22 -8.08 5.63
C ASN A 23 11.18 -9.24 4.62
N ILE A 24 10.02 -9.50 4.00
CA ILE A 24 9.88 -10.53 2.97
C ILE A 24 10.21 -10.01 1.56
N LEU A 25 10.36 -8.69 1.38
CA LEU A 25 10.70 -8.09 0.09
C LEU A 25 12.20 -8.17 -0.18
N LEU A 26 12.52 -8.47 -1.45
CA LEU A 26 13.86 -8.30 -2.00
C LEU A 26 14.11 -6.81 -2.27
N ASP A 27 15.37 -6.38 -2.13
CA ASP A 27 15.74 -4.96 -2.14
C ASP A 27 15.34 -4.22 -3.45
N GLU A 28 15.12 -4.92 -4.56
CA GLU A 28 14.77 -4.33 -5.87
C GLU A 28 13.27 -4.41 -6.23
N TRP A 29 12.42 -4.94 -5.35
CA TRP A 29 11.03 -5.21 -5.71
C TRP A 29 10.10 -4.08 -5.30
N TYR A 30 9.25 -3.68 -6.24
CA TYR A 30 8.06 -2.87 -6.01
C TYR A 30 6.88 -3.81 -5.99
N ILE A 31 6.10 -3.78 -4.91
CA ILE A 31 4.91 -4.61 -4.83
C ILE A 31 3.64 -3.78 -4.76
N TRP A 32 2.60 -4.30 -5.38
CA TRP A 32 1.25 -3.82 -5.14
C TRP A 32 0.74 -4.26 -3.77
N ILE A 33 0.09 -3.33 -3.07
CA ILE A 33 -0.62 -3.59 -1.82
C ILE A 33 -2.11 -3.32 -1.98
N GLY A 34 -2.92 -3.99 -1.16
CA GLY A 34 -4.34 -3.74 -1.07
C GLY A 34 -4.53 -2.47 -0.29
N LEU A 35 -4.89 -1.37 -0.97
CA LEU A 35 -5.07 -0.11 -0.27
C LEU A 35 -6.21 -0.23 0.74
N PHE A 36 -5.90 0.28 1.93
CA PHE A 36 -6.79 0.65 3.03
C PHE A 36 -8.21 1.04 2.58
N GLN A 37 -9.23 0.44 3.22
CA GLN A 37 -10.64 0.80 3.06
C GLN A 37 -10.99 1.96 4.01
N ASP A 38 -10.75 3.19 3.56
CA ASP A 38 -11.11 4.42 4.27
C ASP A 38 -12.61 4.70 4.07
N SER A 39 -13.48 4.22 4.96
CA SER A 39 -14.91 4.58 4.92
C SER A 39 -15.38 5.44 6.09
N TRP A 40 -14.51 5.73 7.06
CA TRP A 40 -14.87 6.49 8.26
C TRP A 40 -13.78 7.49 8.64
N GLU A 41 -13.95 8.75 8.23
CA GLU A 41 -13.20 9.87 8.79
C GLU A 41 -13.86 10.33 10.10
N TRP A 42 -13.08 10.50 11.16
CA TRP A 42 -13.57 11.16 12.37
C TRP A 42 -13.86 12.63 12.07
N SER A 43 -14.97 13.17 12.59
CA SER A 43 -15.40 14.56 12.38
C SER A 43 -14.37 15.59 12.85
N ASP A 44 -13.46 15.21 13.73
CA ASP A 44 -12.37 16.05 14.25
C ASP A 44 -11.07 15.99 13.42
N LYS A 45 -11.08 15.24 12.30
CA LYS A 45 -9.92 14.98 11.44
C LYS A 45 -8.75 14.29 12.14
N SER A 46 -8.98 13.66 13.29
CA SER A 46 -7.96 12.81 13.89
C SER A 46 -7.77 11.56 13.01
N SER A 47 -6.68 11.54 12.23
CA SER A 47 -6.31 10.38 11.44
C SER A 47 -5.67 9.33 12.36
N LEU A 48 -6.48 8.62 13.14
CA LEU A 48 -6.02 7.54 14.03
C LEU A 48 -5.57 6.27 13.26
N PHE A 49 -5.67 6.27 11.93
CA PHE A 49 -5.28 5.16 11.10
C PHE A 49 -3.82 5.27 10.65
N PHE A 50 -3.10 4.15 10.70
CA PHE A 50 -1.72 4.07 10.24
C PHE A 50 -1.61 4.47 8.77
N ARG A 51 -0.72 5.42 8.49
CA ARG A 51 -0.44 5.92 7.14
C ARG A 51 1.06 5.98 6.97
N HIS A 52 1.60 5.15 6.07
CA HIS A 52 3.04 5.09 5.80
C HIS A 52 3.41 5.72 4.46
N TRP A 53 2.71 6.79 4.08
CA TRP A 53 2.92 7.47 2.80
C TRP A 53 4.32 8.08 2.69
N ALA A 54 4.87 8.04 1.47
CA ALA A 54 6.04 8.84 1.12
C ALA A 54 5.73 10.34 1.18
N ALA A 55 6.76 11.17 1.34
CA ALA A 55 6.58 12.61 1.36
C ALA A 55 5.93 13.09 0.05
N GLY A 56 4.84 13.87 0.16
CA GLY A 56 4.08 14.35 -1.00
C GLY A 56 3.09 13.34 -1.60
N GLN A 57 2.84 12.22 -0.91
CA GLN A 57 1.83 11.22 -1.30
C GLN A 57 0.69 11.15 -0.25
N PRO A 58 -0.54 10.76 -0.64
CA PRO A 58 -1.00 10.60 -2.02
C PRO A 58 -1.00 11.95 -2.75
N SER A 59 -0.75 11.93 -4.07
CA SER A 59 -0.73 13.15 -4.87
C SER A 59 -2.17 13.58 -5.17
N GLN A 60 -2.53 14.82 -4.83
CA GLN A 60 -3.86 15.39 -5.14
C GLN A 60 -4.14 15.50 -6.65
N SER A 61 -3.11 15.39 -7.49
CA SER A 61 -3.18 15.67 -8.93
C SER A 61 -3.24 14.42 -9.82
N SER A 62 -3.31 13.21 -9.24
CA SER A 62 -3.22 11.97 -10.02
C SER A 62 -4.57 11.59 -10.64
N GLY A 63 -4.92 12.20 -11.77
CA GLY A 63 -6.04 11.75 -12.62
C GLY A 63 -5.86 10.36 -13.27
N SER A 64 -4.93 9.52 -12.81
CA SER A 64 -4.68 8.17 -13.37
C SER A 64 -3.96 7.20 -12.41
N GLY A 65 -3.80 7.53 -11.12
CA GLY A 65 -2.95 6.77 -10.19
C GLY A 65 -3.71 6.23 -8.97
N ASP A 66 -4.64 5.31 -9.16
CA ASP A 66 -5.44 4.72 -8.06
C ASP A 66 -4.76 3.54 -7.36
N CYS A 67 -3.68 2.99 -7.95
CA CYS A 67 -2.99 1.85 -7.39
C CYS A 67 -1.85 2.28 -6.47
N VAL A 68 -1.66 1.53 -5.39
CA VAL A 68 -0.69 1.87 -4.34
C VAL A 68 0.30 0.76 -4.19
N GLY A 69 1.57 1.12 -4.27
CA GLY A 69 2.67 0.20 -4.13
C GLY A 69 3.69 0.69 -3.11
N MET A 70 4.58 -0.23 -2.73
CA MET A 70 5.71 0.07 -1.86
C MET A 70 6.93 -0.73 -2.25
N THR A 71 8.09 -0.30 -1.75
CA THR A 71 9.37 -0.97 -1.94
C THR A 71 10.22 -0.88 -0.69
N LYS A 72 11.07 -1.88 -0.48
CA LYS A 72 12.04 -1.92 0.62
C LYS A 72 13.05 -0.78 0.55
N ASN A 73 13.48 -0.39 -0.65
CA ASN A 73 14.42 0.73 -0.85
C ASN A 73 13.88 2.08 -0.34
N ASN A 74 12.55 2.23 -0.29
CA ASN A 74 11.89 3.42 0.24
C ASN A 74 11.41 3.21 1.69
N SER A 75 12.03 2.28 2.43
CA SER A 75 11.63 1.92 3.80
C SER A 75 10.16 1.49 3.90
N GLY A 76 9.65 0.85 2.84
CA GLY A 76 8.25 0.43 2.68
C GLY A 76 7.25 1.57 2.61
N LYS A 77 7.68 2.82 2.39
CA LYS A 77 6.76 3.95 2.24
C LYS A 77 5.88 3.78 1.01
N TRP A 78 4.62 4.12 1.16
CA TRP A 78 3.59 3.96 0.14
C TRP A 78 3.61 5.13 -0.84
N ALA A 79 3.35 4.84 -2.11
CA ALA A 79 3.16 5.86 -3.13
C ALA A 79 2.08 5.42 -4.13
N GLN A 80 1.40 6.41 -4.70
CA GLN A 80 0.47 6.17 -5.80
C GLN A 80 1.25 5.99 -7.10
N TYR A 81 0.78 5.03 -7.89
CA TYR A 81 1.34 4.69 -9.19
C TYR A 81 0.18 4.40 -10.18
N SER A 82 0.47 4.48 -11.48
CA SER A 82 -0.49 4.03 -12.49
C SER A 82 -0.73 2.53 -12.33
N CYS A 83 -2.01 2.15 -12.30
CA CYS A 83 -2.44 0.74 -12.24
C CYS A 83 -1.99 -0.09 -13.44
N ASP A 84 -1.61 0.55 -14.56
CA ASP A 84 -1.14 -0.13 -15.77
C ASP A 84 0.28 -0.68 -15.62
N LEU A 85 1.01 -0.28 -14.57
CA LEU A 85 2.34 -0.80 -14.30
C LEU A 85 2.28 -2.27 -13.88
N ARG A 86 3.05 -3.10 -14.59
CA ARG A 86 3.24 -4.51 -14.24
C ARG A 86 4.26 -4.61 -13.12
N GLN A 87 3.76 -4.79 -11.90
CA GLN A 87 4.57 -5.03 -10.71
C GLN A 87 4.19 -6.37 -10.07
N PRO A 88 5.13 -7.03 -9.37
CA PRO A 88 4.79 -8.17 -8.53
C PRO A 88 3.78 -7.77 -7.44
N PHE A 89 3.07 -8.74 -6.91
CA PHE A 89 2.08 -8.54 -5.86
C PHE A 89 2.13 -9.70 -4.89
N ILE A 90 1.69 -9.46 -3.65
CA ILE A 90 1.59 -10.48 -2.60
C ILE A 90 0.10 -10.74 -2.38
N CYS A 91 -0.27 -11.99 -2.12
CA CYS A 91 -1.62 -12.35 -1.69
C CYS A 91 -1.59 -12.83 -0.24
N LEU A 92 -2.62 -12.47 0.53
CA LEU A 92 -2.85 -12.99 1.88
C LEU A 92 -3.57 -14.35 1.81
N GLY A 93 -3.01 -15.36 2.47
CA GLY A 93 -3.59 -16.70 2.62
C GLY A 93 -4.58 -16.77 3.77
#